data_AF-D8UJ24-F1
#
_entry.id   AF-D8UJ24-F1
#
_cell.length_a   1.000
_cell.length_b   1.000
_cell.length_c   1.000
_cell.angle_alpha   90.00
_cell.angle_beta   90.00
_cell.angle_gamma   90.00
#
_symmetry.space_group_name_H-M   'P 1'
#
loop_
_entity.id
_entity.type
_entity.pdbx_description
1 polymer ?
#
loop_
_entity_poly.entity_id
_entity_poly.type
_entity_poly.pdbx_seq_one_letter_code
_entity_poly.pdbx_strand_id
1 'polypeptide(L)'
;MIRSDLTARTAWCQVVAYDGCEFAGFQFQAGKVRTVQGELERGAKRLFHGCSRMVGASRTDGGAHAYGQVVHFDVYGTRDSLESDALYYNSFLPPDVRVLGLSYAEDGFDSHFSSCGKTYLYKFAAGLPDPLQSKYRWWVYDRWCERSRGKPGKLSDVELDVGLMQQAADMLLGRHDFSAFMDNKRPA
;
A
#
# COMPACT_ATOMS: atom_id res chain seq x y z
N MET A 1 -9.50 19.91 -36.11
CA MET A 1 -9.49 20.24 -34.68
C MET A 1 -10.57 19.39 -34.02
N ILE A 2 -10.21 18.25 -33.42
CA ILE A 2 -11.15 17.43 -32.66
C ILE A 2 -11.38 18.18 -31.35
N ARG A 3 -12.60 18.68 -31.13
CA ARG A 3 -12.98 19.23 -29.82
C ARG A 3 -13.12 18.03 -28.89
N SER A 4 -12.21 17.89 -27.94
CA SER A 4 -12.34 16.89 -26.87
C SER A 4 -13.60 17.20 -26.07
N ASP A 5 -14.46 16.21 -25.88
CA ASP A 5 -15.62 16.34 -25.00
C ASP A 5 -15.14 16.27 -23.55
N LEU A 6 -14.99 17.43 -22.92
CA LEU A 6 -14.56 17.56 -21.52
C LEU A 6 -15.62 17.08 -20.52
N THR A 7 -16.84 16.75 -20.98
CA THR A 7 -17.91 16.20 -20.12
C THR A 7 -17.91 14.68 -20.07
N ALA A 8 -17.23 14.02 -21.02
CA ALA A 8 -17.08 12.57 -21.03
C ALA A 8 -16.33 12.12 -19.78
N ARG A 9 -16.99 11.31 -18.95
CA ARG A 9 -16.45 10.72 -17.73
C ARG A 9 -16.18 9.25 -18.00
N THR A 10 -14.98 8.77 -17.67
CA THR A 10 -14.65 7.35 -17.70
C THR A 10 -14.09 6.91 -16.36
N ALA A 11 -14.63 5.84 -15.78
CA ALA A 11 -14.11 5.24 -14.56
C ALA A 11 -12.88 4.39 -14.89
N TRP A 12 -11.80 4.58 -14.14
CA TRP A 12 -10.51 3.92 -14.34
C TRP A 12 -10.16 3.12 -13.10
N CYS A 13 -9.49 1.98 -13.32
CA CYS A 13 -8.93 1.12 -12.29
C CYS A 13 -7.44 0.89 -12.60
N GLN A 14 -6.61 1.07 -11.58
CA GLN A 14 -5.17 0.86 -11.67
C GLN A 14 -4.65 -0.05 -10.55
N VAL A 15 -3.63 -0.83 -10.88
CA VAL A 15 -2.87 -1.63 -9.93
C VAL A 15 -1.56 -0.89 -9.65
N VAL A 16 -1.29 -0.61 -8.39
CA VAL A 16 -0.16 0.22 -7.96
C VAL A 16 0.78 -0.57 -7.04
N ALA A 17 2.07 -0.55 -7.34
CA ALA A 17 3.11 -0.94 -6.42
C ALA A 17 3.80 0.29 -5.83
N TYR A 18 4.19 0.23 -4.57
CA TYR A 18 4.96 1.29 -3.93
C TYR A 18 5.86 0.78 -2.81
N ASP A 19 7.02 1.43 -2.70
CA ASP A 19 7.85 1.37 -1.51
C ASP A 19 7.34 2.40 -0.49
N GLY A 20 6.74 1.91 0.60
CA GLY A 20 6.11 2.75 1.62
C GLY A 20 7.04 3.49 2.56
N CYS A 21 8.36 3.25 2.56
CA CYS A 21 9.27 3.73 3.61
C CYS A 21 9.18 5.24 3.87
N GLU A 22 9.09 6.04 2.81
CA GLU A 22 9.10 7.51 2.88
C GLU A 22 7.69 8.13 2.81
N PHE A 23 6.65 7.31 3.04
CA PHE A 23 5.25 7.74 3.01
C PHE A 23 4.60 7.65 4.38
N ALA A 24 3.80 8.66 4.72
CA ALA A 24 2.90 8.69 5.88
C ALA A 24 1.63 7.84 5.66
N GLY A 25 1.73 6.81 4.81
CA GLY A 25 0.65 5.91 4.44
C GLY A 25 0.06 6.19 3.06
N PHE A 26 -0.96 5.39 2.71
CA PHE A 26 -1.64 5.51 1.43
C PHE A 26 -2.49 6.79 1.36
N GLN A 27 -3.38 6.97 2.35
CA GLN A 27 -4.43 7.98 2.32
C GLN A 27 -3.85 9.40 2.35
N PHE A 28 -4.36 10.28 1.49
CA PHE A 28 -4.03 11.69 1.53
C PHE A 28 -4.46 12.31 2.87
N GLN A 29 -3.56 13.10 3.46
CA GLN A 29 -3.76 13.83 4.71
C GLN A 29 -3.47 15.31 4.47
N ALA A 30 -4.24 16.18 5.13
CA ALA A 30 -3.98 17.61 5.09
C ALA A 30 -2.65 17.93 5.79
N GLY A 31 -1.83 18.79 5.17
CA GLY A 31 -0.50 19.16 5.69
C GLY A 31 0.63 18.87 4.69
N LYS A 32 1.89 19.08 5.12
CA LYS A 32 3.08 18.82 4.31
C LYS A 32 3.64 17.40 4.50
N VAL A 33 2.77 16.40 4.54
CA VAL A 33 3.16 14.99 4.62
C VAL A 33 3.06 14.31 3.26
N ARG A 34 4.01 13.42 2.97
CA ARG A 34 4.05 12.68 1.71
C ARG A 34 3.20 11.42 1.83
N THR A 35 2.25 11.22 0.91
CA THR A 35 1.32 10.08 0.90
C THR A 35 1.26 9.49 -0.50
N VAL A 36 0.98 8.18 -0.61
CA VAL A 36 0.94 7.52 -1.92
C VAL A 36 -0.20 8.08 -2.77
N GLN A 37 -1.40 8.25 -2.19
CA GLN A 37 -2.53 8.89 -2.86
C GLN A 37 -2.15 10.30 -3.35
N GLY A 38 -1.44 11.07 -2.54
CA GLY A 38 -0.99 12.41 -2.92
C GLY A 38 -0.07 12.41 -4.13
N GLU A 39 0.88 11.48 -4.22
CA GLU A 39 1.76 11.37 -5.41
C GLU A 39 1.01 10.88 -6.65
N LEU A 40 0.13 9.89 -6.48
CA LEU A 40 -0.71 9.41 -7.57
C LEU A 40 -1.56 10.56 -8.12
N GLU A 41 -2.27 11.29 -7.27
CA GLU A 41 -3.10 12.43 -7.68
C GLU A 41 -2.27 13.58 -8.28
N ARG A 42 -1.04 13.81 -7.79
CA ARG A 42 -0.12 14.77 -8.40
C ARG A 42 0.29 14.37 -9.82
N GLY A 43 0.64 13.11 -10.04
CA GLY A 43 0.96 12.61 -11.37
C GLY A 43 -0.26 12.65 -12.30
N ALA A 44 -1.44 12.29 -11.79
CA ALA A 44 -2.70 12.32 -12.54
C ALA A 44 -3.04 13.74 -13.02
N LYS A 45 -2.83 14.77 -12.17
CA LYS A 45 -3.02 16.18 -12.56
C LYS A 45 -2.11 16.65 -13.69
N ARG A 46 -0.98 15.98 -13.93
CA ARG A 46 -0.07 16.31 -15.05
C ARG A 46 -0.50 15.63 -16.34
N LEU A 47 -1.19 14.50 -16.25
CA LEU A 47 -1.63 13.70 -17.39
C LEU A 47 -3.06 14.03 -17.86
N PHE A 48 -3.96 14.29 -16.91
CA PHE A 48 -5.38 14.50 -17.15
C PHE A 48 -5.77 15.96 -16.97
N HIS A 49 -6.74 16.41 -17.78
CA HIS A 49 -7.35 17.74 -17.63
C HIS A 49 -8.30 17.83 -16.41
N GLY A 50 -8.60 16.69 -15.79
CA GLY A 50 -9.32 16.59 -14.53
C GLY A 50 -9.52 15.12 -14.16
N CYS A 51 -9.50 14.83 -12.86
CA CYS A 51 -9.85 13.53 -12.33
C CYS A 51 -10.55 13.66 -10.96
N SER A 52 -11.33 12.66 -10.56
CA SER A 52 -11.88 12.59 -9.21
C SER A 52 -10.81 12.20 -8.18
N ARG A 53 -11.18 12.30 -6.90
CA ARG A 53 -10.34 11.83 -5.77
C ARG A 53 -10.12 10.33 -5.91
N MET A 54 -8.89 9.87 -5.71
CA MET A 54 -8.60 8.45 -5.78
C MET A 54 -9.10 7.70 -4.56
N VAL A 55 -9.64 6.50 -4.80
CA VAL A 55 -10.08 5.57 -3.77
C VAL A 55 -9.26 4.29 -3.88
N GLY A 56 -8.53 3.95 -2.83
CA GLY A 56 -7.76 2.71 -2.75
C GLY A 56 -8.58 1.57 -2.14
N ALA A 57 -8.32 0.34 -2.55
CA ALA A 57 -8.95 -0.85 -1.99
C ALA A 57 -8.66 -1.00 -0.50
N SER A 58 -7.45 -0.60 -0.07
CA SER A 58 -7.09 -0.53 1.34
C SER A 58 -6.35 0.76 1.66
N ARG A 59 -6.56 1.25 2.89
CA ARG A 59 -5.58 2.12 3.53
C ARG A 59 -4.37 1.29 3.96
N THR A 60 -3.18 1.87 3.86
CA THR A 60 -1.96 1.32 4.46
C THR A 60 -1.35 2.40 5.35
N ASP A 61 -0.81 1.98 6.49
CA ASP A 61 -0.16 2.86 7.45
C ASP A 61 1.20 3.36 6.92
N GLY A 62 1.79 4.33 7.62
CA GLY A 62 3.11 4.85 7.30
C GLY A 62 4.17 3.75 7.28
N GLY A 63 5.01 3.74 6.25
CA GLY A 63 6.05 2.73 6.06
C GLY A 63 5.60 1.43 5.38
N ALA A 64 4.30 1.13 5.30
CA ALA A 64 3.83 -0.11 4.69
C ALA A 64 3.93 -0.06 3.15
N HIS A 65 4.47 -1.12 2.55
CA HIS A 65 4.61 -1.26 1.09
C HIS A 65 3.37 -1.90 0.46
N ALA A 66 3.26 -1.82 -0.87
CA ALA A 66 2.30 -2.63 -1.63
C ALA A 66 2.92 -3.19 -2.91
N TYR A 67 2.57 -4.43 -3.23
CA TYR A 67 2.87 -5.05 -4.52
C TYR A 67 1.77 -4.82 -5.57
N GLY A 68 0.54 -4.52 -5.15
CA GLY A 68 -0.61 -4.44 -6.04
C GLY A 68 -1.84 -3.85 -5.37
N GLN A 69 -1.69 -2.65 -4.81
CA GLN A 69 -2.82 -1.87 -4.31
C GLN A 69 -3.72 -1.49 -5.49
N VAL A 70 -5.00 -1.84 -5.42
CA VAL A 70 -5.98 -1.43 -6.44
C VAL A 70 -6.51 -0.04 -6.10
N VAL A 71 -6.56 0.85 -7.09
CA VAL A 71 -7.06 2.21 -6.93
C VAL A 71 -8.01 2.51 -8.08
N HIS A 72 -9.15 3.13 -7.79
CA HIS A 72 -10.08 3.60 -8.81
C HIS A 72 -10.29 5.12 -8.70
N PHE A 73 -10.61 5.73 -9.84
CA PHE A 73 -10.92 7.15 -9.98
C PHE A 73 -11.57 7.42 -11.34
N ASP A 74 -12.20 8.59 -11.46
CA ASP A 74 -12.79 9.05 -12.71
C ASP A 74 -11.84 9.97 -13.45
N VAL A 75 -11.77 9.82 -14.76
CA VAL A 75 -11.07 10.72 -15.68
C VAL A 75 -12.11 11.47 -16.52
N TYR A 76 -11.87 12.77 -16.74
CA TYR A 76 -12.69 13.60 -17.61
C TYR A 76 -11.96 13.90 -18.93
N GLY A 77 -12.69 13.82 -20.03
CA GLY A 77 -12.17 13.99 -21.38
C GLY A 77 -11.93 12.66 -22.12
N THR A 78 -11.85 12.75 -23.44
CA THR A 78 -11.53 11.61 -24.33
C THR A 78 -10.08 11.16 -24.14
N ARG A 79 -9.85 9.84 -24.10
CA ARG A 79 -8.52 9.22 -24.01
C ARG A 79 -8.31 8.26 -25.17
N ASP A 80 -7.11 8.28 -25.75
CA ASP A 80 -6.82 7.53 -26.98
C ASP A 80 -6.26 6.13 -26.71
N SER A 81 -5.47 5.95 -25.63
CA SER A 81 -4.83 4.67 -25.31
C SER A 81 -4.48 4.54 -23.83
N LEU A 82 -4.98 3.48 -23.19
CA LEU A 82 -4.60 3.11 -21.83
C LEU A 82 -3.11 2.79 -21.71
N GLU A 83 -2.50 2.20 -22.74
CA GLU A 83 -1.08 1.83 -22.72
C GLU A 83 -0.18 3.07 -22.70
N SER A 84 -0.45 4.03 -23.59
CA SER A 84 0.27 5.30 -23.61
C SER A 84 0.07 6.05 -22.31
N ASP A 85 -1.16 6.05 -21.78
CA ASP A 85 -1.49 6.72 -20.53
C ASP A 85 -0.78 6.11 -19.32
N ALA A 86 -0.69 4.78 -19.23
CA ALA A 86 0.08 4.10 -18.20
C ALA A 86 1.58 4.46 -18.25
N LEU A 87 2.16 4.55 -19.45
CA LEU A 87 3.57 4.93 -19.65
C LEU A 87 3.82 6.38 -19.23
N TYR A 88 3.00 7.32 -19.70
CA TYR A 88 3.12 8.73 -19.34
C TYR A 88 2.86 8.95 -17.86
N TYR A 89 1.87 8.27 -17.28
CA TYR A 89 1.58 8.40 -15.87
C TYR A 89 2.79 7.98 -15.02
N ASN A 90 3.37 6.82 -15.30
CA ASN A 90 4.59 6.36 -14.61
C ASN A 90 5.77 7.33 -14.77
N SER A 91 5.88 8.06 -15.88
CA SER A 91 6.92 9.09 -16.07
C SER A 91 6.78 10.30 -15.13
N PHE A 92 5.57 10.55 -14.62
CA PHE A 92 5.28 11.63 -13.67
C PHE A 92 5.32 11.18 -12.21
N LEU A 93 5.42 9.87 -11.95
CA LEU A 93 5.47 9.32 -10.61
C LEU A 93 6.90 9.28 -10.08
N PRO A 94 7.09 9.46 -8.75
CA PRO A 94 8.39 9.28 -8.12
C PRO A 94 8.86 7.83 -8.23
N PRO A 95 10.16 7.53 -8.09
CA PRO A 95 10.73 6.20 -8.33
C PRO A 95 10.18 5.08 -7.44
N ASP A 96 9.61 5.45 -6.30
CA ASP A 96 9.04 4.56 -5.28
C ASP A 96 7.54 4.29 -5.46
N VAL A 97 6.91 4.75 -6.54
CA VAL A 97 5.50 4.46 -6.89
C VAL A 97 5.38 4.11 -8.37
N ARG A 98 4.71 2.99 -8.70
CA ARG A 98 4.51 2.53 -10.07
C ARG A 98 3.09 2.04 -10.29
N VAL A 99 2.49 2.45 -11.41
CA VAL A 99 1.29 1.83 -11.97
C VAL A 99 1.74 0.60 -12.76
N LEU A 100 1.35 -0.57 -12.28
CA LEU A 100 1.65 -1.87 -12.89
C LEU A 100 0.63 -2.24 -13.98
N GLY A 101 -0.60 -1.76 -13.85
CA GLY A 101 -1.68 -2.05 -14.78
C GLY A 101 -2.74 -0.95 -14.72
N LEU A 102 -3.38 -0.71 -15.86
CA LEU A 102 -4.37 0.34 -16.03
C LEU A 102 -5.50 -0.18 -16.93
N SER A 103 -6.73 0.06 -16.52
CA SER A 103 -7.93 -0.48 -17.15
C SER A 103 -9.10 0.46 -16.96
N TYR A 104 -10.12 0.34 -17.80
CA TYR A 104 -11.42 0.91 -17.50
C TYR A 104 -12.08 0.11 -16.38
N ALA A 105 -12.71 0.82 -15.45
CA ALA A 105 -13.53 0.22 -14.41
C ALA A 105 -14.95 -0.01 -14.95
N GLU A 106 -15.58 -1.10 -14.52
CA GLU A 106 -16.99 -1.35 -14.79
C GLU A 106 -17.89 -0.33 -14.09
N ASP A 107 -19.08 -0.11 -14.62
CA ASP A 107 -20.06 0.78 -14.00
C ASP A 107 -20.40 0.33 -12.58
N GLY A 108 -20.25 1.25 -11.62
CA GLY A 108 -20.50 0.97 -10.20
C GLY A 108 -19.34 0.29 -9.46
N PHE A 109 -18.20 0.06 -10.11
CA PHE A 109 -17.01 -0.47 -9.43
C PHE A 109 -16.49 0.52 -8.39
N ASP A 110 -16.30 0.02 -7.17
CA ASP A 110 -15.59 0.70 -6.09
C ASP A 110 -14.49 -0.21 -5.56
N SER A 111 -13.23 0.21 -5.67
CA SER A 111 -12.06 -0.59 -5.25
C SER A 111 -12.10 -1.05 -3.79
N HIS A 112 -12.73 -0.29 -2.89
CA HIS A 112 -12.86 -0.64 -1.48
C HIS A 112 -13.99 -1.65 -1.25
N PHE A 113 -15.17 -1.42 -1.82
CA PHE A 113 -16.35 -2.26 -1.60
C PHE A 113 -16.44 -3.49 -2.51
N SER A 114 -15.84 -3.44 -3.70
CA SER A 114 -15.84 -4.56 -4.66
C SER A 114 -14.74 -5.59 -4.37
N SER A 115 -13.88 -5.32 -3.39
CA SER A 115 -12.83 -6.27 -2.96
C SER A 115 -13.45 -7.43 -2.18
N CYS A 116 -13.22 -8.66 -2.64
CA CYS A 116 -13.65 -9.88 -1.94
C CYS A 116 -12.67 -10.36 -0.87
N GLY A 117 -11.48 -9.75 -0.79
CA GLY A 117 -10.42 -10.14 0.11
C GLY A 117 -9.14 -9.36 -0.12
N LYS A 118 -8.27 -9.34 0.89
CA LYS A 118 -6.98 -8.66 0.87
C LYS A 118 -5.90 -9.59 1.38
N THR A 119 -4.75 -9.57 0.73
CA THR A 119 -3.60 -10.39 1.11
C THR A 119 -2.49 -9.49 1.63
N TYR A 120 -2.00 -9.80 2.83
CA TYR A 120 -0.87 -9.11 3.46
C TYR A 120 0.29 -10.09 3.61
N LEU A 121 1.52 -9.59 3.40
CA LEU A 121 2.75 -10.34 3.58
C LEU A 121 3.62 -9.61 4.60
N TYR A 122 3.89 -10.26 5.73
CA TYR A 122 4.85 -9.77 6.71
C TYR A 122 6.15 -10.57 6.60
N LYS A 123 7.27 -9.88 6.36
CA LYS A 123 8.59 -10.51 6.30
C LYS A 123 9.34 -10.24 7.59
N PHE A 124 9.83 -11.28 8.24
CA PHE A 124 10.69 -11.18 9.40
C PHE A 124 11.83 -12.19 9.34
N ALA A 125 12.90 -11.96 10.09
CA ALA A 125 13.99 -12.91 10.30
C ALA A 125 14.59 -12.72 11.68
N ALA A 126 15.20 -13.76 12.21
CA ALA A 126 15.95 -13.70 13.45
C ALA A 126 17.46 -13.63 13.21
N GLY A 127 18.18 -13.09 14.20
CA GLY A 127 19.64 -12.98 14.16
C GLY A 127 20.14 -11.61 13.70
N LEU A 128 21.36 -11.58 13.16
CA LEU A 128 22.04 -10.36 12.75
C LEU A 128 21.30 -9.65 11.60
N PRO A 129 20.87 -8.38 11.77
CA PRO A 129 20.19 -7.65 10.71
C PRO A 129 21.04 -7.44 9.46
N ASP A 130 20.52 -7.86 8.30
CA ASP A 130 21.08 -7.50 7.00
C ASP A 130 20.70 -6.04 6.66
N PRO A 131 21.67 -5.12 6.54
CA PRO A 131 21.39 -3.73 6.22
C PRO A 131 20.67 -3.55 4.88
N LEU A 132 20.84 -4.46 3.91
CA LEU A 132 20.19 -4.40 2.59
C LEU A 132 18.69 -4.75 2.64
N GLN A 133 18.25 -5.42 3.71
CA GLN A 133 16.86 -5.85 3.92
C GLN A 133 16.17 -5.05 5.03
N SER A 134 16.87 -4.12 5.66
CA SER A 134 16.42 -3.34 6.82
C SER A 134 15.07 -2.62 6.61
N LYS A 135 14.78 -2.23 5.37
CA LYS A 135 13.52 -1.58 4.98
C LYS A 135 12.36 -2.54 4.76
N TYR A 136 12.65 -3.80 4.38
CA TYR A 136 11.66 -4.74 3.86
C TYR A 136 11.41 -5.95 4.76
N ARG A 137 12.13 -6.02 5.89
CA ARG A 137 12.07 -7.14 6.82
C ARG A 137 12.23 -6.65 8.26
N TRP A 138 11.35 -7.14 9.12
CA TRP A 138 11.49 -6.96 10.56
C TRP A 138 12.53 -7.93 11.12
N TRP A 139 13.47 -7.42 11.92
CA TRP A 139 14.52 -8.24 12.51
C TRP A 139 14.25 -8.52 13.98
N VAL A 140 14.23 -9.80 14.35
CA VAL A 140 14.06 -10.27 15.72
C VAL A 140 15.43 -10.61 16.30
N TYR A 141 15.91 -9.81 17.24
CA TYR A 141 17.20 -10.02 17.91
C TYR A 141 17.14 -9.55 19.38
N ASP A 142 18.08 -10.06 20.20
CA ASP A 142 18.06 -10.02 21.68
C ASP A 142 17.98 -8.60 22.29
N ARG A 143 18.26 -7.55 21.52
CA ARG A 143 18.08 -6.15 21.98
C ARG A 143 16.63 -5.85 22.41
N TRP A 144 15.64 -6.62 21.95
CA TRP A 144 14.24 -6.56 22.41
C TRP A 144 13.99 -7.25 23.75
N CYS A 145 14.77 -8.26 24.12
CA CYS A 145 14.70 -8.98 25.40
C CYS A 145 15.56 -8.31 26.50
N GLU A 146 16.54 -7.50 26.12
CA GLU A 146 17.47 -6.81 27.04
C GLU A 146 16.87 -5.63 27.82
N ARG A 147 15.87 -4.92 27.28
CA ARG A 147 15.22 -3.78 28.00
C ARG A 147 14.62 -4.21 29.34
N SER A 148 14.40 -5.50 29.55
CA SER A 148 13.86 -6.06 30.79
C SER A 148 14.93 -6.59 31.76
N ARG A 149 16.23 -6.69 31.39
CA ARG A 149 17.23 -7.43 32.19
C ARG A 149 18.64 -6.83 32.33
N GLY A 150 18.92 -5.64 31.77
CA GLY A 150 20.12 -4.87 32.12
C GLY A 150 21.47 -5.53 31.83
N LYS A 151 21.52 -6.48 30.88
CA LYS A 151 22.77 -7.11 30.40
C LYS A 151 22.93 -6.82 28.91
N PRO A 152 24.15 -6.55 28.41
CA PRO A 152 24.41 -6.55 26.98
C PRO A 152 24.15 -7.97 26.48
N GLY A 153 23.08 -8.14 25.74
CA GLY A 153 22.64 -9.40 25.18
C GLY A 153 23.50 -9.74 23.99
N LYS A 154 23.60 -11.03 23.73
CA LYS A 154 24.39 -11.53 22.62
C LYS A 154 23.52 -11.39 21.38
N LEU A 155 24.12 -10.89 20.30
CA LEU A 155 23.43 -10.69 19.01
C LEU A 155 23.01 -12.02 18.32
N SER A 156 23.17 -13.13 19.01
CA SER A 156 22.89 -14.51 18.63
C SER A 156 22.38 -15.16 19.92
N ASP A 157 21.12 -15.55 20.06
CA ASP A 157 20.57 -16.81 19.51
C ASP A 157 19.03 -16.75 19.56
N VAL A 158 18.41 -15.81 18.84
CA VAL A 158 16.94 -15.85 18.71
C VAL A 158 16.58 -16.95 17.72
N GLU A 159 16.12 -18.08 18.24
CA GLU A 159 15.51 -19.13 17.43
C GLU A 159 14.01 -18.94 17.39
N LEU A 160 13.45 -18.95 16.18
CA LEU A 160 12.01 -18.91 15.97
C LEU A 160 11.53 -20.34 15.76
N ASP A 161 10.68 -20.82 16.67
CA ASP A 161 10.02 -22.10 16.50
C ASP A 161 8.90 -21.97 15.48
N VAL A 162 9.21 -22.25 14.21
CA VAL A 162 8.27 -22.19 13.10
C VAL A 162 7.08 -23.15 13.31
N GLY A 163 7.30 -24.28 14.00
CA GLY A 163 6.25 -25.24 14.31
C GLY A 163 5.20 -24.66 15.25
N LEU A 164 5.64 -24.00 16.33
CA LEU A 164 4.74 -23.31 17.27
C LEU A 164 4.06 -22.10 16.61
N MET A 165 4.79 -21.36 15.77
CA MET A 165 4.21 -20.23 15.02
C MET A 165 3.10 -20.69 14.07
N GLN A 166 3.31 -21.81 13.38
CA GLN A 166 2.29 -22.39 12.50
C GLN A 166 1.07 -22.85 13.30
N GLN A 167 1.28 -23.56 14.40
CA GLN A 167 0.18 -23.98 15.28
C GLN A 167 -0.66 -22.79 15.77
N ALA A 168 -0.01 -21.69 16.15
CA ALA A 168 -0.71 -20.46 16.54
C ALA A 168 -1.44 -19.79 15.35
N ALA A 169 -0.82 -19.75 14.17
CA ALA A 169 -1.42 -19.18 12.97
C ALA A 169 -2.67 -19.97 12.51
N ASP A 170 -2.64 -21.30 12.62
CA ASP A 170 -3.76 -22.17 12.28
C ASP A 170 -5.01 -21.86 13.14
N MET A 171 -4.81 -21.45 14.39
CA MET A 171 -5.90 -21.03 15.28
C MET A 171 -6.60 -19.74 14.81
N LEU A 172 -5.94 -18.92 13.97
CA LEU A 172 -6.50 -17.67 13.44
C LEU A 172 -7.37 -17.88 12.19
N LEU A 173 -7.37 -19.09 11.60
CA LEU A 173 -8.15 -19.38 10.41
C LEU A 173 -9.65 -19.45 10.72
N GLY A 174 -10.47 -18.90 9.83
CA GLY A 174 -11.93 -18.90 9.95
C GLY A 174 -12.50 -17.57 10.46
N ARG A 175 -13.70 -17.63 11.04
CA ARG A 175 -14.42 -16.45 11.51
C ARG A 175 -14.27 -16.33 13.02
N HIS A 176 -13.58 -15.29 13.46
CA HIS A 176 -13.31 -14.99 14.87
C HIS A 176 -13.64 -13.54 15.21
N ASP A 177 -13.78 -13.26 16.49
CA ASP A 177 -13.70 -11.90 17.02
C ASP A 177 -12.23 -11.51 17.19
N PHE A 178 -11.75 -10.63 16.32
CA PHE A 178 -10.36 -10.14 16.34
C PHE A 178 -10.17 -8.88 17.19
N SER A 179 -11.09 -8.56 18.11
CA SER A 179 -11.00 -7.35 18.94
C SER A 179 -9.70 -7.23 19.73
N ALA A 180 -9.10 -8.34 20.16
CA ALA A 180 -7.80 -8.36 20.84
C ALA A 180 -6.62 -7.91 19.95
N PHE A 181 -6.80 -7.86 18.63
CA PHE A 181 -5.79 -7.47 17.65
C PHE A 181 -6.05 -6.09 17.04
N MET A 182 -7.06 -5.36 17.51
CA MET A 182 -7.35 -4.00 17.07
C MET A 182 -6.62 -2.98 17.97
N ASP A 183 -6.27 -1.82 17.41
CA ASP A 183 -5.75 -0.71 18.22
C ASP A 183 -6.87 -0.20 19.16
N ASN A 184 -6.51 0.12 20.41
CA ASN A 184 -7.44 0.62 21.42
C ASN A 184 -7.91 2.05 21.16
N LYS A 185 -7.35 2.72 20.15
CA LYS A 185 -7.79 4.05 19.74
C LYS A 185 -9.10 3.94 18.97
N ARG A 186 -10.18 4.44 19.57
CA ARG A 186 -11.44 4.67 18.84
C ARG A 186 -11.13 5.50 17.59
N PRO A 187 -11.73 5.18 16.42
CA PRO A 187 -11.62 6.03 15.26
C PRO A 187 -12.10 7.45 15.64
N ALA A 188 -11.27 8.45 15.35
CA ALA A 188 -11.63 9.86 15.47
C ALA A 188 -12.69 10.24 14.44
#